data_AF-A0A3C2BCC5-F1
#
_entry.id   AF-A0A3C2BCC5-F1
#
_cell.length_a   1.000
_cell.length_b   1.000
_cell.length_c   1.000
_cell.angle_alpha   90.00
_cell.angle_beta   90.00
_cell.angle_gamma   90.00
#
_symmetry.space_group_name_H-M   'P 1'
#
loop_
_entity.id
_entity.type
_entity.pdbx_description
1 polymer ?
#
loop_
_entity_poly.entity_id
_entity_poly.type
_entity_poly.pdbx_seq_one_letter_code
_entity_poly.pdbx_strand_id
1 'polypeptide(L)'
;PWIFFSSSVQGGANSIIASKDLVSKIYFPREVIPISYVTSCFVNMLLSFIIIFLVVIVSGVGINPLAMLCLPLIMVVEYIMALGMAMLFSAVTVFFRDMEHILSIITMAWIYLTPVLYPINMIENQTIQKLFYINPMTSVIVAYRDILYYSKVPDFSTLLIAVGFGIVILFMGFFVFSKLKRHFAEEL
;
A
#
# COMPACT_ATOMS: atom_id res chain seq x y z
N PRO A 1 -3.10 -8.03 -0.99
CA PRO A 1 -2.17 -6.91 -1.32
C PRO A 1 -2.87 -5.70 -1.94
N TRP A 2 -3.28 -5.75 -3.22
CA TRP A 2 -3.83 -4.55 -3.90
C TRP A 2 -5.01 -3.91 -3.18
N ILE A 3 -5.99 -4.71 -2.76
CA ILE A 3 -7.18 -4.22 -2.03
C ILE A 3 -6.77 -3.50 -0.73
N PHE A 4 -5.83 -4.08 0.02
CA PHE A 4 -5.29 -3.44 1.23
C PHE A 4 -4.68 -2.07 0.91
N PHE A 5 -3.83 -2.00 -0.11
CA PHE A 5 -3.20 -0.76 -0.52
C PHE A 5 -4.21 0.29 -1.00
N SER A 6 -5.12 -0.08 -1.91
CA SER A 6 -6.13 0.84 -2.45
C SER A 6 -7.08 1.36 -1.38
N SER A 7 -7.52 0.49 -0.45
CA SER A 7 -8.37 0.88 0.66
C SER A 7 -7.63 1.77 1.67
N SER A 8 -6.36 1.47 1.95
CA SER A 8 -5.52 2.27 2.84
C SER A 8 -5.28 3.67 2.29
N VAL A 9 -5.03 3.81 0.98
CA VAL A 9 -4.82 5.11 0.34
C VAL A 9 -6.11 5.93 0.29
N GLN A 10 -7.20 5.36 -0.23
CA GLN A 10 -8.47 6.09 -0.36
C GLN A 10 -9.09 6.43 1.01
N GLY A 11 -9.23 5.42 1.88
CA GLY A 11 -9.82 5.64 3.20
C GLY A 11 -8.90 6.38 4.14
N GLY A 12 -7.59 6.19 4.02
CA GLY A 12 -6.60 6.99 4.73
C GLY A 12 -6.68 8.46 4.36
N ALA A 13 -6.89 8.79 3.08
CA ALA A 13 -7.06 10.17 2.63
C ALA A 13 -8.27 10.87 3.27
N ASN A 14 -9.41 10.18 3.39
CA ASN A 14 -10.62 10.72 4.02
C ASN A 14 -10.56 10.69 5.57
N SER A 15 -9.75 9.82 6.17
CA SER A 15 -9.75 9.55 7.62
C SER A 15 -9.72 10.79 8.53
N ILE A 16 -8.98 11.84 8.15
CA ILE A 16 -8.89 13.10 8.92
C ILE A 16 -10.18 13.91 8.85
N ILE A 17 -10.78 14.01 7.66
CA ILE A 17 -12.04 14.74 7.45
C ILE A 17 -13.18 14.02 8.14
N ALA A 18 -13.24 12.69 8.01
CA ALA A 18 -14.22 11.87 8.73
C ALA A 18 -14.12 12.01 10.25
N SER A 19 -12.91 12.28 10.77
CA SER A 19 -12.66 12.47 12.21
C SER A 19 -12.59 13.93 12.64
N LYS A 20 -13.08 14.88 11.81
CA LYS A 20 -12.98 16.33 12.06
C LYS A 20 -13.54 16.76 13.42
N ASP A 21 -14.67 16.20 13.84
CA ASP A 21 -15.28 16.49 15.14
C ASP A 21 -14.35 16.15 16.32
N LEU A 22 -13.58 15.06 16.20
CA LEU A 22 -12.63 14.63 17.23
C LEU A 22 -11.39 15.54 17.22
N VAL A 23 -10.88 15.84 16.03
CA VAL A 23 -9.68 16.67 15.83
C VAL A 23 -9.88 18.13 16.29
N SER A 24 -11.11 18.65 16.16
CA SER A 24 -11.44 20.02 16.57
C SER A 24 -11.69 20.16 18.07
N LYS A 25 -12.14 19.09 18.75
CA LYS A 25 -12.55 19.13 20.17
C LYS A 25 -11.47 18.66 21.14
N ILE A 26 -10.53 17.83 20.71
CA ILE A 26 -9.51 17.21 21.58
C ILE A 26 -8.13 17.41 20.96
N TYR A 27 -7.16 17.85 21.77
CA TYR A 27 -5.77 17.96 21.33
C TYR A 27 -5.07 16.61 21.41
N PHE A 28 -4.78 16.00 20.26
CA PHE A 28 -3.98 14.78 20.16
C PHE A 28 -3.16 14.79 18.86
N PRO A 29 -2.07 13.98 18.77
CA PRO A 29 -1.28 13.89 17.56
C PRO A 29 -2.12 13.37 16.38
N ARG A 30 -2.36 14.25 15.40
CA ARG A 30 -3.22 14.00 14.22
C ARG A 30 -2.72 12.86 13.34
N GLU A 31 -1.44 12.52 13.43
CA GLU A 31 -0.79 11.40 12.74
C GLU A 31 -1.41 10.04 13.10
N VAL A 32 -1.98 9.92 14.31
CA VAL A 32 -2.58 8.67 14.80
C VAL A 32 -3.81 8.27 13.97
N ILE A 33 -4.52 9.22 13.36
CA ILE A 33 -5.73 8.93 12.57
C ILE A 33 -5.37 8.10 11.31
N PRO A 34 -4.51 8.58 10.39
CA PRO A 34 -4.09 7.76 9.25
C PRO A 34 -3.43 6.43 9.68
N ILE A 35 -2.60 6.45 10.73
CA ILE A 35 -1.93 5.23 11.22
C ILE A 35 -2.97 4.19 11.67
N SER A 36 -3.97 4.59 12.43
CA SER A 36 -5.03 3.69 12.92
C SER A 36 -5.84 3.08 11.77
N TYR A 37 -6.12 3.87 10.73
CA TYR A 37 -6.87 3.41 9.57
C TYR A 37 -6.08 2.38 8.75
N VAL A 38 -4.82 2.69 8.44
CA VAL A 38 -3.95 1.77 7.69
C VAL A 38 -3.69 0.49 8.48
N THR A 39 -3.51 0.60 9.81
CA THR A 39 -3.39 -0.58 10.69
C THR A 39 -4.65 -1.45 10.65
N SER A 40 -5.84 -0.85 10.65
CA SER A 40 -7.10 -1.57 10.56
C SER A 40 -7.22 -2.32 9.22
N CYS A 41 -6.87 -1.67 8.11
CA CYS A 41 -6.79 -2.33 6.81
C CYS A 41 -5.74 -3.45 6.80
N PHE A 42 -4.61 -3.29 7.50
CA PHE A 42 -3.56 -4.30 7.57
C PHE A 42 -4.01 -5.55 8.33
N VAL A 43 -4.74 -5.37 9.43
CA VAL A 43 -5.39 -6.49 10.14
C VAL A 43 -6.37 -7.21 9.21
N ASN A 44 -7.18 -6.49 8.44
CA ASN A 44 -8.08 -7.11 7.45
C ASN A 44 -7.30 -7.90 6.37
N MET A 45 -6.15 -7.39 5.95
CA MET A 45 -5.26 -8.12 5.06
C MET A 45 -4.75 -9.42 5.70
N LEU A 46 -4.29 -9.37 6.96
CA LEU A 46 -3.85 -10.56 7.70
C LEU A 46 -4.95 -11.62 7.80
N LEU A 47 -6.19 -11.21 8.08
CA LEU A 47 -7.35 -12.12 8.09
C LEU A 47 -7.60 -12.73 6.71
N SER A 48 -7.48 -11.93 5.64
CA SER A 48 -7.60 -12.42 4.27
C SER A 48 -6.50 -13.43 3.92
N PHE A 49 -5.29 -13.26 4.46
CA PHE A 49 -4.18 -14.18 4.27
C PHE A 49 -4.43 -15.56 4.88
N ILE A 50 -5.15 -15.65 6.01
CA ILE A 50 -5.52 -16.95 6.60
C ILE A 50 -6.29 -17.81 5.58
N ILE A 51 -7.24 -17.19 4.87
CA ILE A 51 -8.02 -17.85 3.82
C ILE A 51 -7.11 -18.26 2.65
N ILE A 52 -6.20 -17.37 2.24
CA ILE A 52 -5.24 -17.66 1.17
C ILE A 52 -4.34 -18.85 1.52
N PHE A 53 -3.83 -18.93 2.76
CA PHE A 53 -3.00 -20.05 3.20
C PHE A 53 -3.77 -21.37 3.18
N LEU A 54 -5.05 -21.38 3.59
CA LEU A 54 -5.90 -22.56 3.47
C LEU A 54 -6.04 -23.02 2.01
N VAL A 55 -6.27 -22.09 1.07
CA VAL A 55 -6.38 -22.41 -0.36
C VAL A 55 -5.07 -22.95 -0.93
N VAL A 56 -3.92 -22.37 -0.56
CA VAL A 56 -2.60 -22.83 -1.02
C VAL A 56 -2.30 -24.25 -0.54
N ILE A 57 -2.60 -24.55 0.73
CA ILE A 57 -2.43 -25.90 1.31
C ILE A 57 -3.31 -26.92 0.57
N VAL A 58 -4.59 -26.59 0.34
CA VAL A 58 -5.53 -27.48 -0.37
C VAL A 58 -5.13 -27.67 -1.84
N SER A 59 -4.55 -26.63 -2.45
CA SER A 59 -4.13 -26.66 -3.85
C SER A 59 -2.87 -27.51 -4.09
N GLY A 60 -2.17 -27.95 -3.03
CA GLY A 60 -0.98 -28.81 -3.12
C GLY A 60 0.24 -28.13 -3.75
N VAL A 61 0.23 -26.79 -3.85
CA VAL A 61 1.38 -26.00 -4.30
C VAL A 61 2.47 -26.14 -3.24
N GLY A 62 3.61 -26.74 -3.59
CA GLY A 62 4.65 -27.08 -2.63
C GLY A 62 5.16 -25.84 -1.90
N ILE A 63 5.04 -25.80 -0.57
CA ILE A 63 5.42 -24.62 0.22
C ILE A 63 6.94 -24.58 0.35
N ASN A 64 7.59 -23.54 -0.17
CA ASN A 64 9.00 -23.31 0.06
C ASN A 64 9.20 -22.52 1.37
N PRO A 65 9.87 -23.08 2.40
CA PRO A 65 10.07 -22.40 3.68
C PRO A 65 10.81 -21.06 3.56
N LEU A 66 11.74 -20.95 2.60
CA LEU A 66 12.48 -19.71 2.34
C LEU A 66 11.57 -18.62 1.76
N ALA A 67 10.66 -18.98 0.85
CA ALA A 67 9.71 -18.04 0.28
C ALA A 67 8.70 -17.56 1.35
N MET A 68 8.28 -18.46 2.24
CA MET A 68 7.41 -18.14 3.37
C MET A 68 8.04 -17.11 4.33
N LEU A 69 9.36 -17.17 4.54
CA LEU A 69 10.09 -16.23 5.39
C LEU A 69 10.18 -14.81 4.76
N CYS A 70 10.17 -14.71 3.43
CA CYS A 70 10.14 -13.42 2.74
C CYS A 70 8.77 -12.73 2.79
N LEU A 71 7.70 -13.48 3.06
CA LEU A 71 6.33 -12.96 3.05
C LEU A 71 6.10 -11.87 4.11
N PRO A 72 6.43 -12.06 5.41
CA PRO A 72 6.32 -10.99 6.41
C PRO A 72 7.10 -9.72 6.05
N LEU A 73 8.26 -9.86 5.43
CA LEU A 73 9.07 -8.71 5.01
C LEU A 73 8.32 -7.89 3.96
N ILE A 74 7.75 -8.54 2.95
CA ILE A 74 6.99 -7.85 1.89
C ILE A 74 5.72 -7.21 2.47
N MET A 75 5.06 -7.86 3.42
CA MET A 75 3.90 -7.28 4.12
C MET A 75 4.27 -5.99 4.85
N VAL A 76 5.43 -5.95 5.53
CA VAL A 76 5.92 -4.75 6.20
C VAL A 76 6.25 -3.65 5.20
N VAL A 77 6.89 -3.98 4.08
CA VAL A 77 7.18 -3.02 3.00
C VAL A 77 5.90 -2.42 2.43
N GLU A 78 4.91 -3.27 2.13
CA GLU A 78 3.60 -2.85 1.64
C GLU A 78 2.88 -1.96 2.68
N TYR A 79 2.94 -2.32 3.95
CA TYR A 79 2.38 -1.53 5.05
C TYR A 79 3.01 -0.13 5.12
N ILE A 80 4.34 -0.05 5.12
CA ILE A 80 5.08 1.21 5.17
C ILE A 80 4.74 2.09 3.96
N MET A 81 4.66 1.50 2.78
CA MET A 81 4.32 2.21 1.55
C MET A 81 2.88 2.73 1.56
N ALA A 82 1.92 1.89 1.98
CA ALA A 82 0.53 2.28 2.15
C ALA A 82 0.38 3.41 3.19
N LEU A 83 1.13 3.33 4.30
CA LEU A 83 1.16 4.35 5.34
C LEU A 83 1.67 5.69 4.79
N GLY A 84 2.80 5.68 4.08
CA GLY A 84 3.37 6.89 3.48
C GLY A 84 2.40 7.58 2.52
N MET A 85 1.74 6.82 1.64
CA MET A 85 0.73 7.38 0.74
C MET A 85 -0.51 7.88 1.49
N ALA A 86 -1.03 7.11 2.45
CA ALA A 86 -2.18 7.52 3.25
C ALA A 86 -1.90 8.83 4.02
N MET A 87 -0.71 8.98 4.61
CA MET A 87 -0.30 10.22 5.26
C MET A 87 -0.18 11.38 4.26
N LEU A 88 0.43 11.15 3.09
CA LEU A 88 0.55 12.18 2.07
C LEU A 88 -0.82 12.69 1.62
N PHE A 89 -1.70 11.77 1.22
CA PHE A 89 -2.99 12.13 0.66
C PHE A 89 -3.97 12.64 1.71
N SER A 90 -3.93 12.13 2.94
CA SER A 90 -4.74 12.67 4.04
C SER A 90 -4.41 14.12 4.32
N ALA A 91 -3.13 14.49 4.30
CA ALA A 91 -2.72 15.87 4.49
C ALA A 91 -3.17 16.79 3.35
N VAL A 92 -3.14 16.30 2.10
CA VAL A 92 -3.57 17.08 0.93
C VAL A 92 -5.10 17.22 0.88
N THR A 93 -5.83 16.16 1.25
CA THR A 93 -7.30 16.13 1.17
C THR A 93 -7.96 17.14 2.12
N VAL A 94 -7.31 17.46 3.24
CA VAL A 94 -7.76 18.52 4.16
C VAL A 94 -7.89 19.88 3.45
N PHE A 95 -6.97 20.22 2.56
CA PHE A 95 -7.01 21.46 1.77
C PHE A 95 -7.83 21.31 0.48
N PHE A 96 -7.75 20.14 -0.15
CA PHE A 96 -8.42 19.84 -1.42
C PHE A 96 -9.37 18.66 -1.25
N ARG A 97 -10.63 18.94 -0.89
CA ARG A 97 -11.64 17.90 -0.63
C ARG A 97 -11.91 16.98 -1.84
N ASP A 98 -11.78 17.51 -3.06
CA ASP A 98 -11.95 16.73 -4.29
C ASP A 98 -10.88 15.65 -4.50
N MET A 99 -9.78 15.69 -3.74
CA MET A 99 -8.73 14.69 -3.78
C MET A 99 -9.26 13.28 -3.48
N GLU A 100 -10.30 13.15 -2.66
CA GLU A 100 -10.94 11.86 -2.37
C GLU A 100 -11.48 11.20 -3.66
N HIS A 101 -12.26 11.96 -4.44
CA HIS A 101 -12.84 11.47 -5.69
C HIS A 101 -11.76 11.17 -6.74
N ILE A 102 -10.76 12.06 -6.83
CA ILE A 102 -9.61 11.88 -7.72
C ILE A 102 -8.87 10.58 -7.37
N LEU A 103 -8.62 10.30 -6.09
CA LEU A 103 -7.95 9.09 -5.64
C LEU A 103 -8.73 7.82 -5.97
N SER A 104 -10.06 7.86 -5.90
CA SER A 104 -10.88 6.71 -6.30
C SER A 104 -10.68 6.38 -7.79
N ILE A 105 -10.67 7.39 -8.66
CA ILE A 105 -10.43 7.21 -10.09
C ILE A 105 -8.98 6.75 -10.36
N ILE A 106 -8.00 7.38 -9.71
CA ILE A 106 -6.59 7.04 -9.86
C ILE A 106 -6.34 5.60 -9.45
N THR A 107 -6.81 5.18 -8.27
CA THR A 107 -6.63 3.79 -7.80
C THR A 107 -7.33 2.78 -8.72
N MET A 108 -8.49 3.13 -9.28
CA MET A 108 -9.14 2.30 -10.30
C MET A 108 -8.32 2.19 -11.59
N ALA A 109 -7.67 3.26 -12.04
CA ALA A 109 -6.76 3.18 -13.19
C ALA A 109 -5.46 2.41 -12.85
N TRP A 110 -4.98 2.57 -11.62
CA TRP A 110 -3.69 2.05 -11.17
C TRP A 110 -3.66 0.53 -11.04
N ILE A 111 -4.83 -0.12 -10.83
CA ILE A 111 -4.91 -1.58 -10.85
C ILE A 111 -4.54 -2.17 -12.22
N TYR A 112 -4.84 -1.46 -13.32
CA TYR A 112 -4.49 -1.88 -14.67
C TYR A 112 -3.01 -1.61 -15.01
N LEU A 113 -2.45 -0.55 -14.42
CA LEU A 113 -1.03 -0.20 -14.49
C LEU A 113 -0.14 -1.07 -13.58
N THR A 114 -0.74 -1.96 -12.80
CA THR A 114 -0.03 -2.92 -11.95
C THR A 114 -0.36 -4.31 -12.48
N PRO A 115 0.60 -5.26 -12.56
CA PRO A 115 0.35 -6.61 -13.09
C PRO A 115 -0.41 -7.49 -12.09
N VAL A 116 -1.57 -7.01 -11.62
CA VAL A 116 -2.49 -7.73 -10.74
C VAL A 116 -3.31 -8.72 -11.56
N LEU A 117 -3.91 -8.27 -12.66
CA LEU A 117 -4.80 -9.06 -13.51
C LEU A 117 -4.05 -9.98 -14.49
N TYR A 118 -2.82 -9.61 -14.86
CA TYR A 118 -2.01 -10.34 -15.82
C TYR A 118 -0.60 -10.60 -15.26
N PRO A 119 0.07 -11.66 -15.70
CA PRO A 119 1.44 -11.95 -15.31
C PRO A 119 2.42 -11.12 -16.15
N ILE A 120 3.48 -10.58 -15.52
CA ILE A 120 4.38 -9.60 -16.15
C ILE A 120 5.14 -10.18 -17.37
N ASN A 121 5.33 -11.49 -17.37
CA ASN A 121 5.87 -12.30 -18.45
C ASN A 121 4.98 -12.39 -19.70
N MET A 122 3.73 -11.93 -19.65
CA MET A 122 2.88 -11.80 -20.84
C MET A 122 3.28 -10.61 -21.72
N ILE A 123 4.04 -9.65 -21.17
CA ILE A 123 4.52 -8.47 -21.90
C ILE A 123 5.80 -8.86 -22.64
N GLU A 124 5.76 -9.07 -23.95
CA GLU A 124 6.94 -9.48 -24.72
C GLU A 124 8.03 -8.40 -24.80
N ASN A 125 7.66 -7.12 -24.69
CA ASN A 125 8.59 -6.00 -24.78
C ASN A 125 9.27 -5.71 -23.44
N GLN A 126 10.58 -5.98 -23.36
CA GLN A 126 11.41 -5.77 -22.17
C GLN A 126 11.46 -4.30 -21.70
N THR A 127 11.35 -3.33 -22.59
CA THR A 127 11.34 -1.90 -22.24
C THR A 127 10.06 -1.54 -21.50
N ILE A 128 8.93 -2.10 -21.96
CA ILE A 128 7.63 -1.92 -21.30
C ILE A 128 7.65 -2.62 -19.95
N GLN A 129 8.20 -3.83 -19.85
CA GLN A 129 8.36 -4.51 -18.55
C GLN A 129 9.14 -3.65 -17.53
N LYS A 130 10.24 -3.00 -17.94
CA LYS A 130 11.01 -2.10 -17.06
C LYS A 130 10.19 -0.89 -16.61
N LEU A 131 9.33 -0.34 -17.47
CA LEU A 131 8.41 0.75 -17.12
C LEU A 131 7.44 0.32 -16.01
N PHE A 132 6.95 -0.93 -16.05
CA PHE A 132 6.10 -1.47 -14.99
C PHE A 132 6.83 -1.58 -13.65
N TYR A 133 8.14 -1.85 -13.63
CA TYR A 133 8.93 -1.89 -12.40
C TYR A 133 9.21 -0.52 -11.77
N ILE A 134 8.94 0.59 -12.47
CA ILE A 134 8.97 1.93 -11.88
C ILE A 134 7.79 2.13 -10.92
N ASN A 135 6.68 1.42 -11.16
CA ASN A 135 5.53 1.46 -10.27
C ASN A 135 5.84 0.67 -8.98
N PRO A 136 5.80 1.31 -7.81
CA PRO A 136 6.25 0.70 -6.56
C PRO A 136 5.38 -0.48 -6.12
N MET A 137 4.10 -0.52 -6.55
CA MET A 137 3.19 -1.65 -6.29
C MET A 137 3.50 -2.87 -7.17
N THR A 138 4.14 -2.70 -8.32
CA THR A 138 4.49 -3.82 -9.21
C THR A 138 5.43 -4.79 -8.51
N SER A 139 6.50 -4.28 -7.89
CA SER A 139 7.50 -5.10 -7.20
C SER A 139 6.88 -5.90 -6.04
N VAL A 140 5.94 -5.30 -5.31
CA VAL A 140 5.22 -5.95 -4.21
C VAL A 140 4.29 -7.06 -4.74
N ILE A 141 3.49 -6.78 -5.76
CA ILE A 141 2.55 -7.75 -6.36
C ILE A 141 3.29 -8.95 -6.96
N VAL A 142 4.38 -8.70 -7.70
CA VAL A 142 5.22 -9.75 -8.28
C VAL A 142 5.79 -10.63 -7.17
N ALA A 143 6.33 -10.03 -6.10
CA ALA A 143 6.88 -10.80 -4.99
C ALA A 143 5.84 -11.66 -4.26
N TYR A 144 4.61 -11.16 -4.05
CA TYR A 144 3.52 -11.99 -3.51
C TYR A 144 3.15 -13.15 -4.44
N ARG A 145 3.15 -12.92 -5.76
CA ARG A 145 2.84 -13.97 -6.74
C ARG A 145 3.91 -15.05 -6.74
N ASP A 146 5.18 -14.67 -6.71
CA ASP A 146 6.31 -15.61 -6.67
C ASP A 146 6.26 -16.51 -5.43
N ILE A 147 5.94 -15.94 -4.27
CA ILE A 147 5.85 -16.70 -3.01
C ILE A 147 4.63 -17.61 -2.97
N LEU A 148 3.43 -17.09 -3.30
CA LEU A 148 2.17 -17.80 -3.09
C LEU A 148 1.83 -18.80 -4.20
N TYR A 149 2.12 -18.46 -5.45
CA TYR A 149 1.71 -19.25 -6.61
C TYR A 149 2.84 -20.09 -7.20
N TYR A 150 4.07 -19.56 -7.22
CA TYR A 150 5.21 -20.24 -7.82
C TYR A 150 6.14 -20.90 -6.81
N SER A 151 5.94 -20.66 -5.51
CA SER A 151 6.80 -21.14 -4.42
C SER A 151 8.28 -20.82 -4.62
N LYS A 152 8.54 -19.69 -5.29
CA LYS A 152 9.87 -19.18 -5.59
C LYS A 152 10.21 -18.08 -4.61
N VAL A 153 11.50 -18.04 -4.25
CA VAL A 153 12.04 -16.90 -3.52
C VAL A 153 12.03 -15.71 -4.49
N PRO A 154 11.42 -14.57 -4.12
CA PRO A 154 11.41 -13.40 -4.97
C PRO A 154 12.84 -12.90 -5.20
N ASP A 155 13.10 -12.34 -6.37
CA ASP A 155 14.41 -11.79 -6.71
C ASP A 155 14.81 -10.70 -5.69
N PHE A 156 16.04 -10.79 -5.20
CA PHE A 156 16.61 -9.84 -4.25
C PHE A 156 16.58 -8.41 -4.81
N SER A 157 16.74 -8.26 -6.13
CA SER A 157 16.67 -6.97 -6.81
C SER A 157 15.28 -6.33 -6.67
N THR A 158 14.22 -7.10 -6.92
CA THR A 158 12.83 -6.64 -6.79
C THR A 158 12.48 -6.27 -5.36
N LEU A 159 12.99 -7.04 -4.39
CA LEU A 159 12.79 -6.79 -2.97
C LEU A 159 13.48 -5.50 -2.51
N LEU A 160 14.71 -5.26 -2.96
CA LEU A 160 15.46 -4.04 -2.64
C LEU A 160 14.80 -2.79 -3.25
N ILE A 161 14.29 -2.91 -4.49
CA ILE A 161 13.50 -1.85 -5.14
C ILE A 161 12.24 -1.54 -4.33
N ALA A 162 11.48 -2.57 -3.91
CA ALA A 162 10.27 -2.39 -3.11
C ALA A 162 10.55 -1.69 -1.77
N VAL A 163 11.60 -2.12 -1.06
CA VAL A 163 12.03 -1.48 0.20
C VAL A 163 12.44 -0.03 -0.05
N GLY A 164 13.22 0.24 -1.09
CA GLY A 164 13.66 1.59 -1.45
C GLY A 164 12.48 2.52 -1.71
N PHE A 165 11.50 2.10 -2.51
CA PHE A 165 10.28 2.86 -2.75
C PHE A 165 9.45 3.06 -1.48
N GLY A 166 9.27 2.01 -0.66
CA GLY A 166 8.53 2.11 0.59
C GLY A 166 9.11 3.16 1.53
N ILE A 167 10.44 3.18 1.69
CA ILE A 167 11.15 4.17 2.52
C ILE A 167 10.97 5.58 1.94
N VAL A 168 11.19 5.77 0.64
CA VAL A 168 11.06 7.09 -0.01
C VAL A 168 9.65 7.64 0.15
N ILE A 169 8.63 6.81 -0.09
CA ILE A 169 7.21 7.21 0.02
C ILE A 169 6.85 7.52 1.47
N LEU A 170 7.35 6.74 2.44
CA LEU A 170 7.14 7.02 3.86
C LEU A 170 7.73 8.37 4.26
N PHE A 171 9.00 8.62 3.92
CA PHE A 171 9.67 9.88 4.25
C PHE A 171 8.97 11.06 3.60
N MET A 172 8.58 10.94 2.32
CA MET A 172 7.85 11.99 1.61
C MET A 172 6.48 12.26 2.27
N GLY A 173 5.71 11.20 2.56
CA GLY A 173 4.41 11.33 3.20
C GLY A 173 4.49 11.93 4.60
N PHE A 174 5.43 11.46 5.42
CA PHE A 174 5.67 11.99 6.76
C PHE A 174 6.12 13.46 6.73
N PHE A 175 7.01 13.82 5.82
CA PHE A 175 7.50 15.19 5.67
C PHE A 175 6.37 16.16 5.28
N VAL A 176 5.59 15.78 4.25
CA VAL A 176 4.43 16.57 3.79
C VAL A 176 3.39 16.70 4.90
N PHE A 177 3.07 15.61 5.60
CA PHE A 177 2.14 15.62 6.73
C PHE A 177 2.62 16.54 7.86
N SER A 178 3.90 16.44 8.25
CA SER A 178 4.46 17.23 9.35
C SER A 178 4.51 18.73 9.03
N LYS A 179 4.65 19.09 7.75
CA LYS A 179 4.58 20.49 7.30
C LYS A 179 3.14 21.02 7.30
N LEU A 180 2.19 20.22 6.82
CA LEU A 180 0.80 20.61 6.66
C LEU A 180 -0.01 20.55 7.96
N LYS A 181 0.34 19.66 8.91
CA LYS A 181 -0.40 19.47 10.17
C LYS A 181 -0.55 20.73 11.00
N ARG A 182 0.34 21.73 10.85
CA ARG A 182 0.26 23.01 11.58
C ARG A 182 -0.98 23.81 11.20
N HIS A 183 -1.42 23.74 9.95
CA HIS A 183 -2.53 24.54 9.43
C HIS A 183 -3.87 23.78 9.45
N PHE A 184 -3.92 22.49 9.80
CA PHE A 184 -5.20 21.76 9.82
C PHE A 184 -6.21 22.34 10.82
N ALA A 185 -5.78 23.10 11.84
CA ALA A 185 -6.73 23.72 12.78
C ALA A 185 -7.51 24.88 12.15
N GLU A 186 -6.94 25.52 11.13
CA GLU A 186 -7.49 26.70 10.46
C GLU A 186 -8.40 26.30 9.29
N GLU A 187 -8.12 25.16 8.66
CA GLU A 187 -8.80 24.68 7.43
C GLU A 187 -9.90 23.63 7.68
N LEU A 188 -9.91 22.99 8.86
CA LEU A 188 -10.97 22.06 9.27
C LEU A 188 -12.16 22.83 9.85
#